data_AF-G7LPZ7-F1
#
_entry.id   AF-G7LPZ7-F1
#
_cell.length_a   1.000
_cell.length_b   1.000
_cell.length_c   1.000
_cell.angle_alpha   90.00
_cell.angle_beta   90.00
_cell.angle_gamma   90.00
#
_symmetry.space_group_name_H-M   'P 1'
#
loop_
_entity.id
_entity.type
_entity.pdbx_description
1 polymer ?
#
loop_
_entity_poly.entity_id
_entity_poly.type
_entity_poly.pdbx_seq_one_letter_code
_entity_poly.pdbx_strand_id
1 'polypeptide(L)' 'MNDLLTDDELIEMTGYKYPSKQCDSLNRAGIMFVRRRDGKPRVTWTAVNAALSGVRPAVEEDAERPNFDAI' A
#
# COMPACT_ATOMS: atom_id res chain seq x y z
N MET A 1 10.19 6.03 17.18
CA MET A 1 9.32 6.81 16.27
C MET A 1 8.39 5.82 15.59
N ASN A 2 7.09 6.12 15.50
CA ASN A 2 6.14 5.22 14.84
C ASN A 2 6.17 5.52 13.33
N ASP A 3 6.41 4.51 12.51
CA ASP A 3 6.48 4.63 11.03
C ASP A 3 5.08 4.63 10.38
N LEU A 4 4.04 4.26 11.13
CA LEU A 4 2.67 4.16 10.63
C LEU A 4 1.98 5.52 10.61
N LEU A 5 1.42 5.91 9.46
CA LEU A 5 0.62 7.12 9.35
C LEU A 5 -0.70 6.98 10.11
N THR A 6 -1.08 8.03 10.83
CA THR A 6 -2.38 8.21 11.47
C THR A 6 -3.48 8.46 10.44
N ASP A 7 -4.73 8.37 10.88
CA ASP A 7 -5.89 8.62 10.02
C ASP A 7 -5.91 10.09 9.53
N ASP A 8 -5.50 11.04 10.36
CA ASP A 8 -5.47 12.46 10.01
C ASP A 8 -4.35 12.76 9.00
N GLU A 9 -3.16 12.19 9.17
CA GLU A 9 -2.08 12.30 8.18
C GLU A 9 -2.47 11.69 6.83
N LEU A 10 -3.24 10.59 6.84
CA LEU A 10 -3.79 10.00 5.61
C LEU A 10 -4.82 10.92 4.93
N ILE A 11 -5.65 11.63 5.71
CA ILE A 11 -6.58 12.62 5.15
C ILE A 11 -5.81 13.79 4.55
N GLU A 12 -4.79 14.30 5.24
CA GLU A 12 -3.97 15.40 4.77
C GLU A 12 -3.20 15.04 3.49
N MET A 13 -2.55 13.87 3.46
CA MET A 13 -1.77 13.42 2.31
C MET A 13 -2.63 13.09 1.09
N THR A 14 -3.81 12.49 1.28
CA THR A 14 -4.68 12.10 0.15
C THR A 14 -5.66 13.19 -0.25
N GLY A 15 -5.95 14.15 0.62
CA GLY A 15 -7.00 15.16 0.44
C GLY A 15 -8.42 14.63 0.60
N TYR A 16 -8.62 13.37 0.98
CA TYR A 16 -9.94 12.74 1.06
C TYR A 16 -10.27 12.27 2.47
N LYS A 17 -11.52 12.53 2.91
CA LYS A 17 -12.08 11.98 4.15
C LYS A 17 -12.66 10.58 3.99
N TYR A 18 -13.07 10.21 2.77
CA TYR A 18 -13.72 8.93 2.50
C TYR A 18 -12.68 7.83 2.28
N PRO A 19 -12.72 6.71 3.03
CA PRO A 19 -11.74 5.63 2.93
C PRO A 19 -11.57 5.05 1.52
N SER A 20 -12.66 4.91 0.76
CA SER A 20 -12.61 4.44 -0.64
C SER A 20 -11.78 5.37 -1.52
N LYS A 21 -11.97 6.69 -1.38
CA LYS A 21 -11.23 7.70 -2.13
C LYS A 21 -9.76 7.78 -1.70
N GLN A 22 -9.47 7.55 -0.42
CA GLN A 22 -8.09 7.43 0.06
C GLN A 22 -7.39 6.24 -0.61
N CYS A 23 -8.01 5.05 -0.59
CA CYS A 23 -7.49 3.85 -1.27
C CYS A 23 -7.29 4.07 -2.78
N ASP A 24 -8.25 4.71 -3.46
CA ASP A 24 -8.12 5.05 -4.88
C ASP A 24 -6.92 5.99 -5.13
N SER A 25 -6.73 6.99 -4.27
CA SER A 25 -5.61 7.92 -4.37
C SER A 25 -4.27 7.23 -4.15
N LEU A 26 -4.17 6.35 -3.15
CA LEU A 26 -2.95 5.59 -2.85
C LEU A 26 -2.60 4.64 -4.00
N ASN A 27 -3.59 3.95 -4.58
CA ASN A 27 -3.39 3.12 -5.78
C ASN A 27 -2.86 3.92 -6.96
N ARG A 28 -3.43 5.10 -7.24
CA ARG A 28 -2.96 5.97 -8.33
C ARG A 28 -1.54 6.47 -8.12
N ALA A 29 -1.17 6.72 -6.86
CA ALA A 29 0.17 7.11 -6.47
C ALA A 29 1.17 5.93 -6.44
N GLY A 30 0.71 4.68 -6.62
CA GLY A 30 1.56 3.50 -6.51
C GLY A 30 2.06 3.23 -5.09
N ILE A 31 1.38 3.77 -4.06
CA ILE A 31 1.73 3.58 -2.66
C ILE A 31 1.07 2.30 -2.15
N MET A 32 1.86 1.38 -1.60
CA MET A 32 1.34 0.16 -0.99
C MET A 32 0.63 0.46 0.32
N PHE A 33 -0.49 -0.23 0.57
CA PHE A 33 -1.27 -0.09 1.78
C PHE A 33 -2.02 -1.38 2.14
N VAL A 34 -2.39 -1.52 3.40
CA VAL A 34 -3.30 -2.58 3.86
C VAL A 34 -4.66 -1.98 4.11
N ARG A 35 -5.72 -2.58 3.54
CA ARG A 35 -7.09 -2.19 3.85
C ARG A 35 -7.55 -2.88 5.14
N ARG A 36 -7.93 -2.09 6.14
CA ARG A 36 -8.46 -2.57 7.42
C ARG A 36 -9.91 -3.03 7.29
N ARG A 37 -10.43 -3.71 8.32
CA ARG A 37 -11.83 -4.16 8.42
C ARG A 37 -12.85 -3.01 8.32
N ASP A 38 -12.51 -1.82 8.82
CA ASP A 38 -13.34 -0.60 8.72
C ASP A 38 -13.28 0.06 7.33
N GLY A 39 -12.48 -0.49 6.41
CA GLY A 39 -12.29 0.01 5.05
C GLY A 39 -11.20 1.06 4.92
N LYS A 40 -10.60 1.55 6.01
CA LYS A 40 -9.52 2.54 5.99
C LYS A 40 -8.19 1.93 5.55
N PRO A 41 -7.36 2.66 4.80
CA PRO A 41 -6.01 2.22 4.50
C PRO A 41 -5.08 2.35 5.73
N ARG A 42 -4.08 1.48 5.82
CA ARG A 42 -2.88 1.67 6.64
C ARG A 42 -1.65 1.75 5.75
N VAL A 43 -0.85 2.77 6.01
CA VAL A 43 0.33 3.13 5.24
C VAL A 43 1.45 3.49 6.20
N THR A 44 2.69 3.20 5.83
CA THR A 44 3.87 3.67 6.54
C THR A 44 4.61 4.75 5.75
N TRP A 45 5.36 5.61 6.44
CA TRP A 45 6.20 6.61 5.77
C TRP A 45 7.24 5.94 4.87
N THR A 46 7.75 4.77 5.26
CA THR A 46 8.58 3.93 4.39
C THR A 46 7.91 3.60 3.05
N ALA A 47 6.62 3.23 3.02
CA ALA A 47 5.91 2.93 1.79
C ALA A 47 5.70 4.17 0.90
N VAL A 48 5.43 5.32 1.52
CA VAL A 48 5.34 6.61 0.83
C VAL A 48 6.68 6.96 0.18
N ASN A 49 7.78 6.87 0.94
CA ASN A 49 9.12 7.20 0.45
C ASN A 49 9.59 6.25 -0.66
N ALA A 50 9.24 4.96 -0.59
CA ALA A 50 9.53 4.00 -1.65
C ALA A 50 8.85 4.40 -2.97
N ALA A 51 7.56 4.77 -2.91
CA ALA A 51 6.82 5.24 -4.08
C ALA A 51 7.41 6.54 -4.65
N LEU A 52 7.78 7.50 -3.80
CA LEU A 52 8.40 8.77 -4.22
C LEU A 52 9.80 8.59 -4.83
N SER A 53 10.57 7.63 -4.31
CA SER A 53 11.91 7.33 -4.81
C SER A 53 11.90 6.53 -6.12
N GLY A 54 10.71 6.11 -6.60
CA GLY A 54 10.58 5.21 -7.75
C GLY A 54 11.07 3.79 -7.48
N VAL A 55 11.40 3.46 -6.22
CA VAL A 55 11.80 2.13 -5.80
C VAL A 55 10.53 1.30 -5.67
N ARG A 56 10.18 0.60 -6.75
CA ARG A 56 9.19 -0.47 -6.67
C ARG A 56 9.87 -1.65 -5.97
N PRO A 57 9.31 -2.20 -4.88
CA PRO A 57 9.84 -3.45 -4.35
C PRO A 57 9.82 -4.46 -5.49
N ALA A 58 10.92 -5.17 -5.68
CA ALA A 58 10.97 -6.29 -6.60
C ALA A 58 9.86 -7.25 -6.13
N VAL A 59 8.80 -7.36 -6.92
CA VAL A 59 7.89 -8.50 -6.79
C VAL A 59 8.78 -9.66 -7.20
N GLU A 60 9.19 -10.48 -6.24
CA GLU A 60 9.86 -11.73 -6.56
C GLU A 60 8.87 -12.52 -7.42
N GLU A 61 9.12 -12.53 -8.73
CA GLU A 61 8.36 -13.34 -9.68
C GLU A 61 8.50 -14.78 -9.23
N ASP A 62 7.37 -15.34 -8.78
CA ASP A 62 7.11 -16.73 -8.40
C ASP A 62 8.38 -17.60 -8.30
N ALA A 63 8.92 -17.71 -7.08
CA ALA A 63 9.72 -18.87 -6.72
C ALA A 63 8.91 -20.13 -7.12
N GLU A 64 9.47 -20.89 -8.07
CA GLU A 64 8.97 -22.15 -8.63
C GLU A 64 7.89 -22.80 -7.76
N ARG A 65 6.62 -22.50 -8.06
CA ARG A 65 5.52 -23.26 -7.46
C ARG A 65 5.67 -24.70 -7.95
N PRO A 66 5.70 -25.71 -7.06
CA PRO A 66 5.76 -27.11 -7.48
C PRO A 66 4.60 -27.39 -8.43
N ASN A 67 4.87 -27.98 -9.58
CA ASN A 67 3.82 -28.43 -10.48
C ASN A 67 3.15 -29.68 -9.88
N PHE A 68 2.01 -29.48 -9.21
CA PHE A 68 1.21 -30.57 -8.63
C PHE A 68 0.40 -31.36 -9.68
N ASP A 69 0.43 -30.95 -10.96
CA ASP A 69 -0.30 -31.60 -12.06
C ASP A 69 0.57 -32.59 -12.87
N ALA A 70 1.76 -32.97 -12.38
CA ALA A 70 2.53 -34.04 -12.99
C ALA A 70 1.92 -35.42 -12.62
N ILE A 71 1.12 -36.00 -13.54
CA ILE A 71 0.63 -37.39 -13.51
C ILE A 71 1.63 -38.31 -14.22
#